data_AF-A0A968MY36-F1
#
_entry.id   AF-A0A968MY36-F1
#
_cell.length_a   1.000
_cell.length_b   1.000
_cell.length_c   1.000
_cell.angle_alpha   90.00
_cell.angle_beta   90.00
_cell.angle_gamma   90.00
#
_symmetry.space_group_name_H-M   'P 1'
#
loop_
_entity.id
_entity.type
_entity.pdbx_description
1 polymer ?
#
loop_
_entity_poly.entity_id
_entity_poly.type
_entity_poly.pdbx_seq_one_letter_code
_entity_poly.pdbx_strand_id
1 'polypeptide(L)'
;MSKSRELKWHEEIFSGIISAAFGFTFLFNGFSYLTSLFIEDVLEKGKPTGQKALVALASLLEQGWWKYLIVLVFLFVAFLQIRNGIKKYKIKE
;
A
#
# COMPACT_ATOMS: atom_id res chain seq x y z
N MET A 1 20.51 -7.66 -25.75
CA MET A 1 20.54 -6.95 -24.44
C MET A 1 19.11 -6.76 -23.89
N SER A 2 18.26 -7.80 -23.88
CA SER A 2 16.82 -7.58 -24.09
C SER A 2 15.80 -8.17 -23.11
N LYS A 3 16.13 -9.06 -22.15
CA LYS A 3 15.11 -9.59 -21.20
C LYS A 3 15.06 -8.89 -19.83
N SER A 4 16.20 -8.49 -19.25
CA SER A 4 16.20 -7.93 -17.89
C SER A 4 15.68 -6.49 -17.78
N ARG A 5 15.74 -5.70 -18.87
CA ARG A 5 15.13 -4.35 -18.92
C ARG A 5 13.61 -4.41 -19.15
N GLU A 6 13.11 -5.49 -19.73
CA GLU A 6 11.71 -5.67 -20.12
C GLU A 6 10.82 -6.06 -18.92
N LEU A 7 11.38 -6.77 -17.93
CA LEU A 7 10.69 -7.08 -16.67
C LEU A 7 10.55 -5.87 -15.73
N LYS A 8 11.55 -4.98 -15.69
CA LYS A 8 11.61 -3.91 -14.67
C LYS A 8 10.55 -2.83 -14.80
N TRP A 9 10.07 -2.52 -16.01
CA TRP A 9 9.06 -1.46 -16.17
C TRP A 9 7.68 -1.90 -15.66
N HIS A 10 7.31 -3.17 -15.86
CA HIS A 10 6.08 -3.75 -15.32
C HIS A 10 6.11 -3.78 -13.79
N GLU A 11 7.24 -4.19 -13.21
CA GLU A 11 7.44 -4.23 -11.75
C GLU A 11 7.26 -2.84 -11.12
N GLU A 12 7.77 -1.78 -11.77
CA GLU A 12 7.60 -0.40 -11.28
C GLU A 12 6.16 0.09 -11.36
N ILE A 13 5.46 -0.19 -12.46
CA ILE A 13 4.04 0.16 -12.58
C ILE A 13 3.22 -0.62 -11.55
N PHE A 14 3.47 -1.93 -11.41
CA PHE A 14 2.75 -2.77 -10.46
C PHE A 14 3.00 -2.34 -9.01
N SER A 15 4.25 -2.04 -8.65
CA SER A 15 4.58 -1.48 -7.34
C SER A 15 3.89 -0.14 -7.11
N GLY A 16 3.81 0.71 -8.14
CA GLY A 16 3.05 1.96 -8.10
C GLY A 16 1.56 1.76 -7.84
N ILE A 17 0.93 0.78 -8.51
CA ILE A 17 -0.48 0.43 -8.27
C ILE A 17 -0.68 -0.07 -6.84
N ILE A 18 0.22 -0.90 -6.31
CA ILE A 18 0.16 -1.36 -4.92
C ILE A 18 0.26 -0.17 -3.97
N SER A 19 1.23 0.73 -4.16
CA SER A 19 1.39 1.94 -3.35
C SER A 19 0.12 2.81 -3.37
N ALA A 20 -0.50 2.98 -4.53
CA ALA A 20 -1.76 3.70 -4.65
C ALA A 20 -2.90 2.99 -3.90
N ALA A 21 -3.01 1.66 -4.01
CA ALA A 21 -4.01 0.88 -3.30
C ALA A 21 -3.85 1.02 -1.78
N PHE A 22 -2.63 1.00 -1.25
CA PHE A 22 -2.36 1.30 0.16
C PHE A 22 -2.81 2.71 0.55
N GLY A 23 -2.47 3.72 -0.26
CA GLY A 23 -2.92 5.10 -0.06
C GLY A 23 -4.45 5.22 -0.03
N PHE A 24 -5.16 4.60 -0.97
CA PHE A 24 -6.62 4.60 -0.97
C PHE A 24 -7.22 3.83 0.22
N THR A 25 -6.61 2.71 0.60
CA THR A 25 -7.05 1.93 1.78
C THR A 25 -6.99 2.81 3.03
N PHE A 26 -5.89 3.55 3.22
CA PHE A 26 -5.73 4.52 4.31
C PHE A 26 -6.77 5.66 4.24
N LEU A 27 -7.06 6.18 3.05
CA LEU A 27 -7.99 7.28 2.87
C LEU A 27 -9.42 6.92 3.32
N PHE A 28 -9.83 5.68 3.06
CA PHE A 28 -11.16 5.17 3.36
C PHE A 28 -11.26 4.39 4.67
N ASN A 29 -10.28 4.52 5.55
CA ASN A 29 -10.20 3.81 6.84
C ASN A 29 -10.30 2.27 6.70
N GLY A 30 -9.69 1.71 5.65
CA GLY A 30 -9.75 0.29 5.33
C GLY A 30 -9.08 -0.59 6.38
N PHE A 31 -8.00 -0.13 7.03
CA PHE A 31 -7.35 -0.89 8.10
C PHE A 31 -8.17 -0.91 9.39
N SER A 32 -8.91 0.16 9.66
CA SER A 32 -9.88 0.24 10.77
C SER A 32 -11.01 -0.77 10.57
N TYR A 33 -11.54 -0.84 9.34
CA TYR A 33 -12.53 -1.85 8.98
C TYR A 33 -11.96 -3.27 9.14
N LEU A 34 -10.79 -3.55 8.58
CA LEU A 34 -10.15 -4.87 8.71
C LEU A 34 -9.91 -5.24 10.17
N THR A 35 -9.47 -4.28 10.99
CA THR A 35 -9.25 -4.47 12.43
C THR A 35 -10.53 -4.86 13.13
N SER A 36 -11.66 -4.22 12.80
CA SER A 36 -12.96 -4.56 13.40
C SER A 36 -13.38 -6.01 13.16
N LEU A 37 -12.98 -6.62 12.03
CA LEU A 37 -13.35 -8.00 11.68
C LEU A 37 -12.63 -9.07 12.49
N PHE A 38 -11.49 -8.75 13.12
CA PHE A 38 -10.72 -9.73 13.88
C PHE A 38 -10.46 -9.32 15.33
N ILE A 39 -10.89 -8.12 15.76
CA ILE A 39 -10.61 -7.65 17.12
C ILE A 39 -11.32 -8.52 18.17
N GLU A 40 -12.56 -8.91 17.92
CA GLU A 40 -13.31 -9.83 18.79
C GLU A 40 -12.64 -11.20 18.86
N ASP A 41 -12.25 -11.75 17.70
CA ASP A 41 -11.58 -13.05 17.60
C ASP A 41 -10.19 -13.06 18.27
N VAL A 42 -9.48 -11.92 18.28
CA VAL A 42 -8.21 -11.75 19.03
C VAL A 42 -8.46 -11.62 20.52
N LEU A 43 -9.50 -10.89 20.95
CA LEU A 43 -9.88 -10.73 22.35
C LEU A 43 -10.31 -12.07 22.97
N GLU A 44 -11.04 -12.89 22.22
CA GLU A 44 -11.52 -14.20 22.70
C GLU A 44 -10.45 -15.29 22.66
N LYS A 45 -9.65 -15.38 21.59
CA LYS A 45 -8.70 -16.51 21.39
C LYS A 45 -7.25 -16.19 21.75
N GLY A 46 -6.95 -14.95 22.12
CA GLY A 46 -5.68 -14.54 22.74
C GLY A 46 -4.41 -14.73 21.91
N LYS A 47 -4.51 -15.05 20.60
CA LYS A 47 -3.34 -15.23 19.73
C LYS A 47 -3.23 -14.11 18.69
N PRO A 48 -2.62 -12.97 19.05
CA PRO A 48 -2.27 -11.96 18.06
C PRO A 48 -1.20 -12.52 17.12
N THR A 49 -1.53 -12.65 15.84
CA THR A 49 -0.52 -12.94 14.81
C THR A 49 0.17 -11.64 14.42
N GLY A 50 1.46 -11.70 14.03
CA GLY A 50 2.22 -10.50 13.63
C GLY A 50 1.54 -9.69 12.51
N GLN A 51 0.81 -10.36 11.62
CA GLN A 51 0.01 -9.71 10.57
C GLN A 51 -1.18 -8.92 11.14
N LYS A 52 -1.94 -9.50 12.09
CA LYS A 52 -3.05 -8.81 12.76
C LYS A 52 -2.55 -7.59 13.55
N ALA A 53 -1.37 -7.69 14.16
CA ALA A 53 -0.75 -6.56 14.87
C ALA A 53 -0.36 -5.41 13.93
N LEU A 54 0.17 -5.71 12.72
CA LEU A 54 0.47 -4.68 11.72
C LEU A 54 -0.80 -3.99 11.21
N VAL A 55 -1.88 -4.74 11.01
CA VAL A 55 -3.17 -4.16 10.60
C VAL A 55 -3.77 -3.30 11.72
N ALA A 56 -3.68 -3.74 12.98
CA ALA A 56 -4.12 -2.94 14.12
C ALA A 56 -3.30 -1.65 14.29
N LEU A 57 -1.97 -1.72 14.06
CA LEU A 57 -1.12 -0.53 14.03
C LEU A 57 -1.57 0.42 12.91
N ALA A 58 -1.77 -0.09 11.69
CA ALA A 58 -2.25 0.71 10.56
C ALA A 58 -3.62 1.35 10.83
N SER A 59 -4.53 0.66 11.53
CA SER A 59 -5.81 1.20 12.01
C SER A 59 -5.62 2.38 12.96
N LEU A 60 -4.71 2.28 13.94
CA LEU A 60 -4.36 3.43 14.78
C LEU A 60 -3.82 4.59 13.95
N LEU A 61 -3.11 4.28 12.85
CA LEU A 61 -2.61 5.29 11.95
C LEU A 61 -3.69 6.04 11.15
N GLU A 62 -4.87 5.46 11.02
CA GLU A 62 -6.02 6.06 10.32
C GLU A 62 -6.87 7.00 11.20
N GLN A 63 -6.69 6.98 12.54
CA GLN A 63 -7.58 7.69 13.47
C GLN A 63 -7.31 9.20 13.57
N GLY A 64 -6.25 9.73 12.97
CA GLY A 64 -5.92 11.16 13.05
C GLY A 64 -5.71 11.85 11.70
N TRP A 65 -5.58 13.18 11.74
CA TRP A 65 -5.41 14.03 10.55
C TRP A 65 -4.14 13.69 9.74
N TRP A 66 -3.13 13.15 10.41
CA TRP A 66 -1.87 12.72 9.81
C TRP A 66 -2.05 11.55 8.82
N LYS A 67 -3.19 10.85 8.85
CA LYS A 67 -3.56 9.90 7.79
C LYS A 67 -3.51 10.54 6.41
N TYR A 68 -3.93 11.80 6.28
CA TYR A 68 -3.92 12.49 4.99
C TYR A 68 -2.49 12.73 4.49
N LEU A 69 -1.54 12.96 5.41
CA LEU A 69 -0.12 13.05 5.07
C LEU A 69 0.42 11.69 4.58
N ILE A 70 0.06 10.60 5.26
CA ILE A 70 0.40 9.23 4.85
C ILE A 70 -0.15 8.92 3.45
N VAL A 71 -1.43 9.22 3.21
CA VAL A 71 -2.07 9.06 1.90
C VAL A 71 -1.32 9.85 0.83
N LEU A 72 -0.96 11.10 1.11
CA LEU A 72 -0.21 11.96 0.20
C LEU A 72 1.14 11.34 -0.19
N VAL A 73 1.87 10.79 0.79
CA VAL A 73 3.16 10.11 0.56
C VAL A 73 2.97 8.88 -0.32
N PHE A 74 1.99 8.03 -0.04
CA PHE A 74 1.72 6.83 -0.84
C PHE A 74 1.33 7.16 -2.28
N LEU A 75 0.45 8.14 -2.48
CA LEU A 75 0.03 8.58 -3.81
C LEU A 75 1.19 9.24 -4.59
N PHE A 76 2.04 10.00 -3.90
CA PHE A 76 3.23 10.60 -4.52
C PHE A 76 4.25 9.53 -4.94
N VAL A 77 4.53 8.55 -4.09
CA VAL A 77 5.40 7.41 -4.42
C VAL A 77 4.82 6.61 -5.58
N ALA A 78 3.51 6.31 -5.55
CA ALA A 78 2.82 5.64 -6.64
C ALA A 78 2.97 6.38 -7.97
N PHE A 79 2.77 7.70 -7.96
CA PHE A 79 2.96 8.55 -9.13
C PHE A 79 4.40 8.47 -9.68
N LEU A 80 5.41 8.56 -8.82
CA LEU A 80 6.81 8.45 -9.24
C LEU A 80 7.13 7.08 -9.84
N GLN A 81 6.65 6.00 -9.22
CA GLN A 81 6.86 4.63 -9.68
C GLN A 81 6.20 4.39 -11.04
N ILE A 82 4.93 4.78 -11.21
CA ILE A 82 4.21 4.66 -12.49
C ILE A 82 4.88 5.50 -13.57
N ARG A 83 5.24 6.76 -13.26
CA ARG A 83 5.93 7.65 -14.21
C ARG A 83 7.27 7.07 -14.66
N ASN A 84 8.05 6.48 -13.76
CA ASN A 84 9.32 5.85 -14.09
C ASN A 84 9.13 4.59 -14.94
N GLY A 85 8.15 3.75 -14.60
CA GLY A 85 7.77 2.59 -15.41
C GLY A 85 7.37 2.97 -16.83
N ILE A 86 6.50 3.99 -16.99
CA ILE A 86 6.08 4.49 -18.32
C ILE A 86 7.28 5.06 -19.10
N LYS A 87 8.17 5.83 -18.46
CA LYS A 87 9.38 6.34 -19.12
C LYS A 87 10.25 5.20 -19.65
N LYS A 88 10.44 4.14 -18.85
CA LYS A 88 11.24 2.96 -19.26
C LYS A 88 10.58 2.19 -20.39
N TYR A 89 9.25 2.11 -20.40
CA TYR A 89 8.50 1.53 -21.50
C TYR A 89 8.71 2.33 -22.80
N LYS A 90 8.57 3.65 -22.77
CA LYS A 90 8.74 4.52 -23.94
C LYS A 90 10.17 4.62 -24.49
N ILE A 91 11.20 4.33 -23.68
CA ILE A 91 12.60 4.27 -24.14
C ILE A 91 12.89 2.97 -24.92
N LYS A 92 11.98 1.99 -24.82
CA LYS A 92 12.14 0.66 -25.42
C LYS A 92 11.39 0.51 -26.75
N GLU A 93 10.36 1.32 -26.99
CA GLU A 93 9.80 1.57 -28.33
C GLU A 93 10.70 2.53 -29.12
#